data_AF-A0AAV4SZ27-F1
#
_entry.id   AF-A0AAV4SZ27-F1
#
_cell.length_a   1.000
_cell.length_b   1.000
_cell.length_c   1.000
_cell.angle_alpha   90.00
_cell.angle_beta   90.00
_cell.angle_gamma   90.00
#
_symmetry.space_group_name_H-M   'P 1'
#
loop_
_entity.id
_entity.type
_entity.pdbx_description
1 polymer ?
#
loop_
_entity_poly.entity_id
_entity_poly.type
_entity_poly.pdbx_seq_one_letter_code
_entity_poly.pdbx_strand_id
1 'polypeptide(L)'
;MSVDEQILIQRGDAELDKTISIFKKRKFERHKDWDLRMKELDRNLNKASNKNPFQMLHGYSPRFNNGILGKQADESSEGWTDPAEIQTSSHERIENMQKKMKDAYNKKKCVTTTYKSGQAVVMKNDFVTDR
;
A
#
# COMPACT_ATOMS: atom_id res chain seq x y z
N MET A 1 -15.84 27.06 42.25
CA MET A 1 -16.19 26.10 41.19
C MET A 1 -17.62 25.67 41.40
N SER A 2 -18.47 25.86 40.38
CA SER A 2 -19.88 25.49 40.44
C SER A 2 -20.05 23.97 40.32
N VAL A 3 -21.11 23.42 40.91
CA VAL A 3 -21.46 21.98 40.81
C VAL A 3 -21.64 21.59 39.33
N ASP A 4 -22.15 22.51 38.51
CA ASP A 4 -22.35 22.30 37.06
C ASP A 4 -21.02 22.14 36.31
N GLU A 5 -19.96 22.84 36.73
CA GLU A 5 -18.62 22.72 36.14
C GLU A 5 -18.00 21.35 36.45
N GLN A 6 -18.23 20.81 37.66
CA GLN A 6 -17.75 19.48 38.03
C GLN A 6 -18.46 18.37 37.25
N ILE A 7 -19.76 18.51 37.01
CA ILE A 7 -20.54 17.56 36.20
C ILE A 7 -20.08 17.59 34.74
N LEU A 8 -19.76 18.76 34.20
CA LEU A 8 -19.28 18.90 32.82
C LEU A 8 -17.90 18.26 32.63
N ILE A 9 -16.99 18.42 33.60
CA ILE A 9 -15.66 17.80 33.59
C ILE A 9 -15.78 16.28 33.70
N GLN A 10 -16.58 15.76 34.64
CA GLN A 10 -16.78 14.31 34.80
C GLN A 10 -17.42 13.66 33.56
N ARG A 11 -18.32 14.36 32.87
CA ARG A 11 -18.88 13.89 31.59
C ARG A 11 -17.83 13.89 30.48
N GLY A 12 -17.00 14.93 30.40
CA GLY A 12 -15.89 15.01 29.44
C GLY A 12 -14.87 13.88 29.62
N ASP A 13 -14.49 13.57 30.87
CA ASP A 13 -13.55 12.50 31.18
C ASP A 13 -14.13 11.12 30.84
N ALA A 14 -15.43 10.89 31.12
CA ALA A 14 -16.12 9.65 30.77
C ALA A 14 -16.27 9.43 29.25
N GLU A 15 -16.43 10.51 28.48
CA GLU A 15 -16.43 10.45 27.01
C GLU A 15 -15.02 10.23 26.46
N LEU A 16 -14.00 10.85 27.06
CA LEU A 16 -12.60 10.62 26.69
C LEU A 16 -12.21 9.15 26.91
N ASP A 17 -12.58 8.55 28.04
CA ASP A 17 -12.30 7.14 28.36
C ASP A 17 -13.01 6.17 27.42
N LYS A 18 -14.26 6.46 27.05
CA LYS A 18 -14.97 5.69 26.01
C LYS A 18 -14.26 5.77 24.67
N THR A 19 -13.80 6.96 24.29
CA THR A 19 -13.14 7.20 23.00
C THR A 19 -11.76 6.52 22.95
N ILE A 20 -11.00 6.60 24.05
CA ILE A 20 -9.72 5.89 24.22
C ILE A 20 -9.93 4.37 24.23
N SER A 21 -11.00 3.87 24.87
CA SER A 21 -11.34 2.43 24.87
C SER A 21 -11.72 1.93 23.48
N ILE A 22 -12.52 2.69 22.72
CA ILE A 22 -12.84 2.39 21.32
C ILE A 22 -11.57 2.41 20.46
N PHE A 23 -10.71 3.40 20.65
CA PHE A 23 -9.45 3.52 19.92
C PHE A 23 -8.49 2.37 20.26
N LYS A 24 -8.40 1.98 21.54
CA LYS A 24 -7.65 0.80 22.00
C LYS A 24 -8.23 -0.49 21.43
N LYS A 25 -9.56 -0.67 21.41
CA LYS A 25 -10.22 -1.81 20.74
C LYS A 25 -9.89 -1.87 19.24
N ARG A 26 -9.92 -0.73 18.53
CA ARG A 26 -9.54 -0.65 17.11
C ARG A 26 -8.07 -0.94 16.84
N LYS A 27 -7.16 -0.56 17.75
CA LYS A 27 -5.72 -0.83 17.62
C LYS A 27 -5.31 -2.25 18.04
N PHE A 28 -6.17 -2.98 18.76
CA PHE A 28 -5.89 -4.32 19.30
C PHE A 28 -6.88 -5.39 18.83
N GLU A 29 -7.41 -5.29 17.61
CA GLU A 29 -7.88 -6.48 16.89
C GLU A 29 -6.67 -7.34 16.49
N ARG A 30 -6.14 -8.04 17.50
CA ARG A 30 -5.29 -9.24 17.43
C ARG A 30 -4.37 -9.31 16.19
N HIS A 31 -3.18 -8.73 16.31
CA HIS A 31 -1.98 -9.14 15.54
C HIS A 31 -1.52 -10.58 15.87
N LYS A 32 -2.41 -11.47 16.33
CA LYS A 32 -2.10 -12.87 16.67
C LYS A 32 -2.42 -13.84 15.53
N ASP A 33 -3.25 -13.43 14.57
CA ASP A 33 -3.77 -14.29 13.50
C ASP A 33 -3.39 -13.73 12.11
N TRP A 34 -2.26 -13.03 12.02
CA TRP A 34 -1.78 -12.48 10.75
C TRP A 34 -1.30 -13.60 9.83
N ASP A 35 -0.68 -14.63 10.41
CA ASP A 35 -0.21 -15.86 9.79
C ASP A 35 -1.34 -16.68 9.14
N LEU A 36 -2.50 -16.78 9.80
CA LEU A 36 -3.68 -17.46 9.25
C LEU A 36 -4.21 -16.78 7.99
N ARG A 37 -4.00 -15.47 7.86
CA ARG A 37 -4.41 -14.66 6.70
C ARG A 37 -3.29 -14.47 5.68
N MET A 38 -2.09 -15.00 5.92
CA MET A 38 -0.95 -14.84 4.99
C MET A 38 -1.23 -15.45 3.62
N LYS A 39 -1.86 -16.62 3.55
CA LYS A 39 -2.21 -17.27 2.28
C LYS A 39 -3.23 -16.45 1.48
N GLU A 40 -4.18 -15.84 2.18
CA GLU A 40 -5.18 -14.97 1.56
C GLU A 40 -4.57 -13.65 1.08
N LEU A 41 -3.68 -13.06 1.89
CA LEU A 41 -2.93 -11.87 1.54
C LEU A 41 -2.04 -12.10 0.31
N ASP A 42 -1.28 -13.19 0.29
CA ASP A 42 -0.45 -13.56 -0.86
C ASP A 42 -1.29 -13.71 -2.14
N ARG A 43 -2.41 -14.42 -2.06
CA ARG A 43 -3.36 -14.54 -3.17
C ARG A 43 -3.92 -13.19 -3.63
N ASN A 44 -4.26 -12.30 -2.70
CA ASN A 44 -4.84 -11.00 -3.01
C ASN A 44 -3.80 -10.03 -3.59
N LEU A 45 -2.56 -10.08 -3.11
CA LEU A 45 -1.43 -9.34 -3.67
C LEU A 45 -1.14 -9.82 -5.09
N ASN A 46 -1.15 -11.14 -5.30
CA ASN A 46 -1.10 -11.80 -6.61
C ASN A 46 -2.45 -11.74 -7.35
N LYS A 47 -3.25 -10.68 -7.18
CA LYS A 47 -4.48 -10.42 -7.94
C LYS A 47 -4.78 -8.93 -8.12
N ALA A 48 -4.40 -8.09 -7.15
CA ALA A 48 -4.81 -6.68 -7.11
C ALA A 48 -4.16 -5.76 -8.17
N SER A 49 -3.16 -6.24 -8.92
CA SER A 49 -2.47 -5.44 -9.94
C SER A 49 -3.04 -5.67 -11.34
N ASN A 50 -3.18 -4.59 -12.13
CA ASN A 50 -3.65 -4.58 -13.53
C ASN A 50 -2.86 -5.50 -14.49
N LYS A 51 -1.68 -5.97 -14.07
CA LYS A 51 -1.01 -7.16 -14.60
C LYS A 51 -0.56 -7.96 -13.38
N ASN A 52 -1.14 -9.14 -13.23
CA ASN A 52 -0.98 -9.94 -12.04
C ASN A 52 0.48 -10.46 -11.98
N PRO A 53 1.24 -10.25 -10.89
CA PRO A 53 2.58 -10.83 -10.74
C PRO A 53 2.63 -12.33 -11.08
N PHE A 54 1.56 -13.06 -10.74
CA PHE A 54 1.40 -14.47 -11.12
C PHE A 54 1.37 -14.66 -12.64
N GLN A 55 0.59 -13.85 -13.34
CA GLN A 55 0.47 -13.92 -14.80
C GLN A 55 1.78 -13.50 -15.49
N MET A 56 2.49 -12.53 -14.92
CA MET A 56 3.79 -12.10 -15.40
C MET A 56 4.87 -13.19 -15.25
N LEU A 57 4.71 -14.10 -14.29
CA LEU A 57 5.60 -15.24 -14.09
C LEU A 57 5.22 -16.45 -14.94
N HIS A 58 3.91 -16.72 -15.07
CA HIS A 58 3.42 -18.00 -15.63
C HIS A 58 2.75 -17.89 -17.00
N GLY A 59 2.42 -16.69 -17.46
CA GLY A 59 1.80 -16.47 -18.77
C GLY A 59 0.29 -16.67 -18.81
N TYR A 60 -0.34 -17.01 -17.69
CA TYR A 60 -1.78 -17.22 -17.59
C TYR A 60 -2.37 -16.65 -16.29
N SER A 61 -3.67 -16.39 -16.27
CA SER A 61 -4.36 -15.86 -15.09
C SER A 61 -4.75 -16.98 -14.12
N PRO A 62 -4.43 -16.86 -12.81
CA PRO A 62 -4.72 -17.89 -11.84
C PRO A 62 -6.23 -17.97 -11.53
N ARG A 63 -6.79 -19.18 -11.59
CA ARG A 63 -8.21 -19.46 -11.39
C ARG A 63 -8.49 -19.88 -9.95
N PHE A 64 -8.58 -18.92 -9.04
CA PHE A 64 -8.75 -19.22 -7.60
C PHE A 64 -10.19 -19.57 -7.18
N ASN A 65 -11.22 -19.09 -7.90
CA ASN A 65 -12.64 -19.25 -7.53
C ASN A 65 -13.54 -19.56 -8.75
N ASN A 66 -13.13 -20.48 -9.62
CA ASN A 66 -14.06 -20.99 -10.63
C ASN A 66 -14.92 -22.05 -9.93
N GLY A 67 -16.14 -21.67 -9.52
CA GLY A 67 -17.17 -22.64 -9.13
C GLY A 67 -17.37 -23.69 -10.22
N ILE A 68 -18.17 -24.73 -9.95
CA ILE A 68 -18.34 -25.90 -10.84
C ILE A 68 -18.60 -25.48 -12.32
N LEU A 69 -19.35 -24.41 -12.53
CA LEU A 69 -19.68 -23.86 -13.85
C LEU A 69 -18.49 -23.18 -14.57
N GLY A 70 -17.57 -22.55 -13.84
CA GLY A 70 -16.37 -21.93 -14.40
C GLY A 70 -15.28 -22.93 -14.81
N LYS A 71 -15.48 -24.23 -14.52
CA LYS A 71 -14.67 -25.33 -15.05
C LYS A 71 -15.25 -25.93 -16.34
N GLN A 72 -16.53 -25.69 -16.63
CA GLN A 72 -17.22 -26.22 -17.81
C GLN A 72 -17.25 -25.24 -19.00
N ALA A 73 -17.14 -23.93 -18.75
CA ALA A 73 -17.10 -22.90 -19.81
C ALA A 73 -15.73 -22.81 -20.53
N ASP A 74 -14.97 -23.91 -20.57
CA ASP A 74 -13.51 -23.95 -20.76
C ASP A 74 -13.02 -23.74 -22.21
N GLU A 75 -13.89 -23.34 -23.14
CA GLU A 75 -13.50 -23.06 -24.54
C GLU A 75 -13.03 -21.61 -24.78
N SER A 76 -13.24 -20.69 -23.83
CA SER A 76 -12.82 -19.28 -23.96
C SER A 76 -11.74 -18.89 -22.96
N SER A 77 -10.78 -19.78 -22.70
CA SER A 77 -9.62 -19.43 -21.90
C SER A 77 -8.82 -18.31 -22.59
N GLU A 78 -8.64 -17.19 -21.91
CA GLU A 78 -7.51 -16.27 -22.16
C GLU A 78 -6.25 -17.13 -22.30
N GLY A 79 -5.75 -17.25 -23.53
CA GLY A 79 -4.71 -18.20 -23.88
C GLY A 79 -3.42 -17.91 -23.11
N TRP A 80 -2.64 -18.95 -22.88
CA TRP A 80 -1.28 -18.79 -22.38
C TRP A 80 -0.53 -17.82 -23.30
N THR A 81 0.02 -16.77 -22.72
CA THR A 81 0.85 -15.76 -23.40
C THR A 81 2.27 -15.92 -22.88
N ASP A 82 3.27 -15.72 -23.73
CA ASP A 82 4.66 -15.82 -23.31
C ASP A 82 4.93 -14.84 -22.14
N PRO A 83 5.38 -15.32 -20.96
CA PRO A 83 5.77 -14.47 -19.84
C PRO A 83 6.73 -13.34 -20.22
N ALA A 84 7.61 -13.54 -21.21
CA ALA A 84 8.56 -12.54 -21.65
C ALA A 84 7.88 -11.29 -22.24
N GLU A 85 6.80 -11.48 -23.01
CA GLU A 85 6.02 -10.39 -23.60
C GLU A 85 5.25 -9.60 -22.51
N ILE A 86 4.70 -10.32 -21.54
CA ILE A 86 3.99 -9.73 -20.40
C ILE A 86 4.95 -8.94 -19.50
N GLN A 87 6.15 -9.47 -19.26
CA GLN A 87 7.19 -8.81 -18.49
C GLN A 87 7.67 -7.53 -19.18
N THR A 88 7.99 -7.60 -20.46
CA THR A 88 8.47 -6.45 -21.24
C THR A 88 7.46 -5.31 -21.22
N SER A 89 6.20 -5.61 -21.54
CA SER A 89 5.12 -4.62 -21.52
C SER A 89 4.76 -4.12 -20.11
N SER A 90 5.16 -4.84 -19.04
CA SER A 90 5.01 -4.39 -17.66
C SER A 90 6.16 -3.48 -17.25
N HIS A 91 7.40 -3.83 -17.61
CA HIS A 91 8.60 -3.01 -17.41
C HIS A 91 8.42 -1.62 -18.03
N GLU A 92 8.06 -1.54 -19.31
CA GLU A 92 7.83 -0.26 -20.00
C GLU A 92 6.78 0.60 -19.29
N ARG A 93 5.71 -0.03 -18.79
CA ARG A 93 4.65 0.68 -18.06
C ARG A 93 5.17 1.24 -16.74
N ILE A 94 5.94 0.45 -15.99
CA ILE A 94 6.53 0.86 -14.70
C ILE A 94 7.48 2.03 -14.93
N GLU A 95 8.39 1.94 -15.90
CA GLU A 95 9.33 3.00 -16.24
C GLU A 95 8.60 4.29 -16.62
N ASN A 96 7.56 4.20 -17.46
CA ASN A 96 6.74 5.34 -17.84
C ASN A 96 6.01 5.97 -16.64
N MET A 97 5.48 5.16 -15.72
CA MET A 97 4.83 5.64 -14.50
C MET A 97 5.83 6.34 -13.57
N GLN A 98 7.00 5.74 -13.37
CA GLN A 98 8.07 6.33 -12.56
C GLN A 98 8.54 7.67 -13.14
N LYS A 99 8.73 7.74 -14.46
CA LYS A 99 9.07 8.98 -15.16
C LYS A 99 8.00 10.06 -14.93
N LYS A 100 6.71 9.73 -15.13
CA LYS A 100 5.60 10.65 -14.86
C LYS A 100 5.57 11.14 -13.41
N MET A 101 5.81 10.23 -12.45
CA MET A 101 5.86 10.60 -11.02
C MET A 101 7.01 11.55 -10.74
N LYS A 102 8.20 11.31 -11.30
CA LYS A 102 9.37 12.19 -11.18
C LYS A 102 9.10 13.56 -11.79
N ASP A 103 8.52 13.60 -12.99
CA ASP A 103 8.20 14.86 -13.67
C ASP A 103 7.15 15.66 -12.91
N ALA A 104 6.10 15.01 -12.39
CA ALA A 104 5.09 15.63 -11.56
C ALA A 104 5.67 16.15 -10.23
N TYR A 105 6.57 15.39 -9.61
CA TYR A 105 7.27 15.81 -8.41
C TYR A 105 8.13 17.05 -8.67
N ASN A 106 8.99 17.01 -9.70
CA ASN A 106 9.85 18.12 -10.10
C ASN A 106 9.04 19.38 -10.43
N LYS A 107 7.89 19.22 -11.10
CA LYS A 107 6.98 20.33 -11.42
C LYS A 107 6.35 20.97 -10.16
N LYS A 108 6.02 20.16 -9.14
CA LYS A 108 5.35 20.64 -7.91
C LYS A 108 6.30 21.24 -6.86
N LYS A 109 7.56 20.79 -6.81
CA LYS A 109 8.49 21.08 -5.69
C LYS A 109 9.50 22.22 -5.92
N CYS A 110 9.34 23.02 -6.97
CA CYS A 110 10.20 24.17 -7.29
C CYS A 110 11.64 23.78 -7.71
N VAL A 111 12.28 24.71 -8.43
CA VAL A 111 13.66 24.73 -8.95
C VAL A 111 14.56 23.65 -8.33
N THR A 112 14.71 22.53 -9.04
CA THR A 112 15.70 21.51 -8.69
C THR A 112 17.05 22.21 -8.62
N THR A 113 17.63 22.30 -7.42
CA THR A 113 18.97 22.83 -7.24
C THR A 113 19.93 21.85 -7.92
N THR A 114 20.38 22.20 -9.11
CA THR A 114 21.39 21.43 -9.84
C THR A 114 22.76 21.87 -9.34
N TYR A 115 23.57 20.89 -8.93
CA TYR A 115 24.93 21.15 -8.47
C TYR A 115 25.91 20.85 -9.59
N LYS A 116 26.90 21.71 -9.78
CA LYS A 116 28.01 21.47 -10.72
C LYS A 116 29.14 20.72 -10.02
N SER A 117 29.91 19.93 -10.77
CA SER A 117 31.13 19.30 -10.24
C SER A 117 32.08 20.38 -9.69
N GLY A 118 32.54 20.21 -8.46
CA GLY A 118 33.38 21.19 -7.73
C GLY A 118 32.61 22.21 -6.87
N GLN A 119 31.28 22.18 -6.86
CA GLN A 119 30.49 23.08 -6.01
C GLN A 119 30.48 22.60 -4.56
N ALA A 120 30.89 23.47 -3.63
CA ALA A 120 30.79 23.19 -2.20
C ALA A 120 29.33 23.20 -1.76
N VAL A 121 28.90 22.13 -1.08
CA VAL A 121 27.54 21.96 -0.55
C VAL A 121 27.63 21.62 0.92
N VAL A 122 26.73 22.19 1.73
CA VAL A 122 26.65 21.92 3.16
C VAL A 122 25.46 20.99 3.40
N MET A 123 25.72 19.85 4.04
CA MET A 123 24.68 18.91 4.46
C MET A 123 24.28 19.24 5.90
N LYS A 124 22.97 19.29 6.17
CA LYS A 124 22.49 19.31 7.56
C LYS A 124 22.71 17.93 8.17
N ASN A 125 23.39 17.91 9.32
CA ASN A 125 23.50 16.71 10.13
C ASN A 125 22.28 16.64 11.06
N ASP A 126 21.31 15.80 10.72
CA ASP A 126 20.18 15.49 11.60
C ASP A 126 20.60 14.41 12.61
N PHE A 127 21.54 14.74 13.50
CA PHE A 127 21.77 13.91 14.68
C PHE A 127 20.65 14.18 15.68
N VAL A 128 19.71 13.25 15.78
CA VAL A 128 18.76 13.17 16.90
C VAL A 128 19.59 12.81 18.14
N THR A 129 19.94 13.80 18.95
CA THR A 129 20.46 13.57 20.30
C THR A 129 19.27 13.24 21.20
N ASP A 130 19.11 11.95 21.50
CA ASP A 130 18.25 11.49 22.60
C ASP A 130 18.85 12.04 23.91
N ARG A 131 18.07 12.86 24.64
CA ARG A 131 18.39 13.36 25.98
C ARG A 131 17.30 12.97 26.94
#